data_AF-A0A1L3MR71-F1
#
_entry.id   AF-A0A1L3MR71-F1
#
_cell.length_a   1.000
_cell.length_b   1.000
_cell.length_c   1.000
_cell.angle_alpha   90.00
_cell.angle_beta   90.00
_cell.angle_gamma   90.00
#
_symmetry.space_group_name_H-M   'P 1'
#
loop_
_entity.id
_entity.type
_entity.pdbx_description
1 polymer ?
#
loop_
_entity_poly.entity_id
_entity_poly.type
_entity_poly.pdbx_seq_one_letter_code
_entity_poly.pdbx_strand_id
1 'polypeptide(L)'
;MTGNHPMHMLLTSNRRTTDLLEREIGESVKIKVVNQFYNLDKESHTLRLIRESVTISPNQTSMVAHNYVCINPSFIPKSVYYSMIQKQSGIGHYLRENQIKANRVIIEYGIINTSSIPYQHKLRITGKLIPYKRYQLTFLGSSQPGFNITEYFHPNLFK
;
A
#
# COMPACT_ATOMS: atom_id res chain seq x y z
N MET A 1 -25.03 12.27 -6.32
CA MET A 1 -23.76 12.89 -6.75
C MET A 1 -22.81 11.76 -7.09
N THR A 2 -22.74 11.41 -8.37
CA THR A 2 -22.29 10.10 -8.86
C THR A 2 -21.02 10.25 -9.70
N GLY A 3 -19.97 9.48 -9.39
CA GLY A 3 -19.08 8.91 -10.40
C GLY A 3 -17.66 9.49 -10.56
N ASN A 4 -17.41 10.79 -10.40
CA ASN A 4 -16.18 11.40 -10.96
C ASN A 4 -15.22 12.09 -9.97
N HIS A 5 -15.36 11.90 -8.65
CA HIS A 5 -14.38 12.51 -7.73
C HIS A 5 -13.07 11.68 -7.74
N PRO A 6 -11.89 12.27 -8.05
CA PRO A 6 -10.60 11.57 -8.08
C PRO A 6 -10.34 10.71 -6.83
N MET A 7 -10.70 11.25 -5.66
CA MET A 7 -10.67 10.52 -4.40
C MET A 7 -11.49 9.24 -4.44
N HIS A 8 -12.74 9.28 -4.89
CA HIS A 8 -13.59 8.09 -4.94
C HIS A 8 -12.98 7.03 -5.85
N MET A 9 -12.48 7.40 -7.03
CA MET A 9 -11.80 6.46 -7.93
C MET A 9 -10.56 5.82 -7.28
N LEU A 10 -9.72 6.60 -6.60
CA LEU A 10 -8.52 6.07 -5.95
C LEU A 10 -8.86 5.08 -4.82
N LEU A 11 -9.90 5.41 -4.04
CA LEU A 11 -10.31 4.67 -2.86
C LEU A 11 -11.13 3.40 -3.17
N THR A 12 -11.89 3.36 -4.26
CA THR A 12 -12.75 2.20 -4.61
C THR A 12 -12.19 1.31 -5.71
N SER A 13 -11.14 1.75 -6.40
CA SER A 13 -10.59 1.00 -7.53
C SER A 13 -9.66 -0.13 -7.11
N ASN A 14 -9.91 -1.30 -7.69
CA ASN A 14 -9.01 -2.46 -7.68
C ASN A 14 -7.84 -2.32 -8.68
N ARG A 15 -7.76 -1.23 -9.44
CA ARG A 15 -6.58 -0.94 -10.27
C ARG A 15 -5.37 -0.60 -9.40
N ARG A 16 -4.18 -0.64 -9.99
CA ARG A 16 -2.95 -0.27 -9.28
C ARG A 16 -3.03 1.19 -8.83
N THR A 17 -2.83 1.41 -7.53
CA THR A 17 -2.83 2.75 -6.93
C THR A 17 -1.79 3.66 -7.58
N THR A 18 -0.59 3.14 -7.92
CA THR A 18 0.44 3.93 -8.61
C THR A 18 -0.06 4.51 -9.91
N ASP A 19 -0.70 3.70 -10.75
CA ASP A 19 -1.13 4.12 -12.09
C ASP A 19 -2.23 5.18 -12.00
N LEU A 20 -3.07 5.11 -10.96
CA LEU A 20 -4.07 6.14 -10.67
C LEU A 20 -3.42 7.42 -10.14
N LEU A 21 -2.47 7.32 -9.21
CA LEU A 21 -1.73 8.48 -8.69
C LEU A 21 -0.97 9.19 -9.80
N GLU A 22 -0.29 8.45 -10.68
CA GLU A 22 0.45 9.00 -11.81
C GLU A 22 -0.46 9.73 -12.80
N ARG A 23 -1.68 9.21 -13.01
CA ARG A 23 -2.70 9.89 -13.82
C ARG A 23 -3.17 11.20 -13.19
N GLU A 24 -3.44 11.21 -11.88
CA GLU A 24 -3.94 12.40 -11.18
C GLU A 24 -2.85 13.47 -11.00
N ILE A 25 -1.60 13.07 -10.77
CA ILE A 25 -0.48 14.00 -10.55
C ILE A 25 0.15 14.43 -11.90
N GLY A 26 -0.01 13.62 -12.95
CA GLY A 26 0.57 13.88 -14.27
C GLY A 26 2.04 13.50 -14.40
N GLU A 27 2.60 12.74 -13.45
CA GLU A 27 4.01 12.31 -13.45
C GLU A 27 4.21 10.94 -12.79
N SER A 28 5.33 10.28 -13.10
CA SER A 28 5.70 9.00 -12.52
C SER A 28 6.00 9.11 -11.03
N VAL A 29 5.42 8.22 -10.20
CA VAL A 29 5.67 8.22 -8.75
C VAL A 29 6.80 7.27 -8.37
N LYS A 30 7.56 7.62 -7.34
CA LYS A 30 8.63 6.77 -6.80
C LYS A 30 8.22 6.18 -5.45
N ILE A 31 8.35 4.86 -5.32
CA ILE A 31 8.17 4.17 -4.03
C ILE A 31 9.54 4.07 -3.35
N LYS A 32 9.60 4.49 -2.08
CA LYS A 32 10.76 4.33 -1.21
C LYS A 32 10.38 3.52 0.03
N VAL A 33 11.06 2.40 0.25
CA VAL A 33 10.94 1.66 1.51
C VAL A 33 11.63 2.45 2.61
N VAL A 34 10.92 2.68 3.71
CA VAL A 34 11.45 3.46 4.85
C VAL A 34 11.68 2.60 6.08
N ASN A 35 11.00 1.46 6.19
CA ASN A 35 11.19 0.53 7.29
C ASN A 35 10.75 -0.89 6.87
N GLN A 36 11.41 -1.91 7.41
CA GLN A 36 11.07 -3.30 7.19
C GLN A 36 11.56 -4.13 8.38
N PHE A 37 10.66 -4.88 9.02
CA PHE A 37 10.98 -5.67 10.20
C PHE A 37 10.04 -6.87 10.36
N TYR A 38 10.50 -7.90 11.06
CA TYR A 38 9.65 -9.03 11.42
C TYR A 38 8.88 -8.74 12.70
N ASN A 39 7.61 -9.11 12.72
CA ASN A 39 6.76 -9.05 13.89
C ASN A 39 6.20 -10.46 14.16
N LEU A 40 6.38 -10.95 15.39
CA LEU A 40 5.72 -12.17 15.84
C LEU A 40 4.31 -11.80 16.29
N ASP A 41 3.32 -12.26 15.54
CA ASP A 41 1.94 -12.19 16.01
C ASP A 41 1.81 -13.14 17.21
N LYS A 42 1.52 -12.56 18.38
CA LYS A 42 1.48 -13.29 19.66
C LYS A 42 0.29 -14.24 19.76
N GLU A 43 -0.81 -13.94 19.07
CA GLU A 43 -2.02 -14.75 19.11
C GLU A 43 -1.92 -15.94 18.16
N SER A 44 -1.42 -15.70 16.94
CA SER A 44 -1.29 -16.74 15.92
C SER A 44 0.07 -17.45 15.92
N HIS A 45 1.00 -17.05 16.80
CA HIS A 45 2.40 -17.49 16.82
C HIS A 45 3.09 -17.48 15.44
N THR A 46 2.64 -16.60 14.55
CA THR A 46 3.08 -16.56 13.16
C THR A 46 4.00 -15.36 12.94
N LEU A 47 5.16 -15.60 12.33
CA LEU A 47 6.09 -14.55 11.95
C LEU A 47 5.58 -13.82 10.70
N ARG A 48 5.35 -12.52 10.83
CA ARG A 48 4.92 -11.65 9.72
C ARG A 48 6.00 -10.65 9.39
N LEU A 49 6.19 -10.38 8.10
CA LEU A 49 7.07 -9.30 7.66
C LEU A 49 6.25 -8.02 7.53
N ILE A 50 6.60 -7.00 8.29
CA ILE A 50 6.00 -5.67 8.19
C ILE A 50 6.89 -4.81 7.31
N ARG A 51 6.29 -4.13 6.35
CA ARG A 51 6.99 -3.24 5.42
C ARG A 51 6.27 -1.90 5.33
N GLU A 52 7.05 -0.84 5.51
CA GLU A 52 6.62 0.54 5.44
C GLU A 52 7.27 1.20 4.23
N SER A 53 6.48 1.88 3.41
CA SER A 53 6.98 2.58 2.24
C SER A 53 6.20 3.84 1.96
N VAL A 54 6.87 4.82 1.39
CA VAL A 54 6.28 6.10 1.00
C VAL A 54 6.29 6.22 -0.50
N THR A 55 5.22 6.76 -1.05
CA THR A 55 5.11 7.14 -2.45
C THR A 55 5.40 8.64 -2.55
N ILE A 56 6.32 9.01 -3.42
CA ILE A 56 6.84 10.38 -3.57
C ILE A 56 6.66 10.81 -5.01
N SER A 57 6.15 12.02 -5.22
CA SER A 57 6.19 12.69 -6.52
C SER A 57 7.60 13.29 -6.74
N PRO A 58 8.25 13.07 -7.90
CA PRO A 58 9.57 13.63 -8.21
C PRO A 58 9.61 15.16 -8.17
N ASN A 59 8.58 15.83 -8.70
CA ASN A 59 8.59 17.28 -8.84
C ASN A 59 7.98 18.02 -7.65
N GLN A 60 7.08 17.41 -6.88
CA GLN A 60 6.42 18.09 -5.77
C GLN A 60 7.20 18.02 -4.45
N THR A 61 8.31 17.28 -4.39
CA THR A 61 9.06 16.95 -3.14
C THR A 61 8.19 16.39 -2.01
N SER A 62 6.91 16.15 -2.28
CA SER A 62 5.86 15.92 -1.30
C SER A 62 5.46 14.46 -1.34
N MET A 63 5.17 13.94 -0.16
CA MET A 63 4.69 12.58 -0.01
C MET A 63 3.26 12.50 -0.44
N VAL A 64 2.96 11.61 -1.38
CA VAL A 64 1.60 11.43 -1.90
C VAL A 64 0.87 10.29 -1.20
N ALA A 65 1.60 9.26 -0.78
CA ALA A 65 1.04 8.16 -0.01
C ALA A 65 2.03 7.57 0.99
N HIS A 66 1.48 6.99 2.06
CA HIS A 66 2.20 6.20 3.04
C HIS A 66 1.54 4.82 3.11
N ASN A 67 2.32 3.78 2.83
CA ASN A 67 1.85 2.41 2.69
C ASN A 67 2.43 1.54 3.81
N TYR A 68 1.55 0.85 4.52
CA TYR A 68 1.88 -0.20 5.48
C TYR A 68 1.44 -1.54 4.92
N VAL A 69 2.36 -2.50 4.90
CA VAL A 69 2.10 -3.84 4.36
C VAL A 69 2.46 -4.87 5.40
N CYS A 70 1.49 -5.69 5.77
CA CYS A 70 1.68 -6.88 6.58
C CYS A 70 1.72 -8.09 5.64
N ILE A 71 2.84 -8.79 5.63
CA ILE A 71 3.15 -9.87 4.71
C ILE A 71 3.15 -11.18 5.49
N ASN A 72 2.40 -12.16 4.99
CA ASN A 72 2.46 -13.54 5.45
C ASN A 72 3.31 -14.38 4.48
N PRO A 73 4.56 -14.74 4.85
CA PRO A 73 5.47 -15.47 3.96
C PRO A 73 4.92 -16.83 3.50
N SER A 74 4.03 -17.46 4.27
CA SER A 74 3.46 -18.77 3.94
C SER A 74 2.50 -18.74 2.75
N PHE A 75 1.98 -17.55 2.40
CA PHE A 75 0.94 -17.39 1.37
C PHE A 75 1.41 -16.58 0.17
N ILE A 76 2.73 -16.47 -0.01
CA ILE A 76 3.33 -15.79 -1.16
C ILE A 76 4.32 -16.71 -1.86
N PRO A 77 4.49 -16.57 -3.20
CA PRO A 77 5.54 -17.27 -3.90
C PRO A 77 6.92 -16.91 -3.31
N LYS A 78 7.78 -17.92 -3.10
CA LYS A 78 9.12 -17.72 -2.52
C LYS A 78 9.95 -16.68 -3.29
N SER A 79 9.80 -16.61 -4.62
CA SER A 79 10.45 -15.61 -5.46
C SER A 79 10.04 -14.17 -5.08
N VAL A 80 8.74 -13.94 -4.84
CA VAL A 80 8.21 -12.66 -4.34
C VAL A 80 8.82 -12.33 -2.99
N TYR A 81 8.79 -13.30 -2.06
CA TYR A 81 9.31 -13.10 -0.71
C TYR A 81 10.78 -12.68 -0.70
N TYR A 82 11.64 -13.45 -1.37
CA TYR A 82 13.07 -13.16 -1.41
C TYR A 82 13.37 -11.84 -2.09
N SER A 83 12.68 -11.53 -3.20
CA SER A 83 12.86 -10.24 -3.83
C SER A 83 12.40 -9.09 -2.93
N MET A 84 11.36 -9.26 -2.11
CA MET A 84 10.93 -8.22 -1.19
C MET A 84 11.91 -7.99 -0.05
N ILE A 85 12.56 -9.05 0.43
CA ILE A 85 13.59 -8.95 1.46
C ILE A 85 14.85 -8.29 0.90
N GLN A 86 15.28 -8.71 -0.30
CA GLN A 86 16.54 -8.29 -0.90
C GLN A 86 16.44 -6.94 -1.61
N LYS A 87 15.30 -6.66 -2.26
CA LYS A 87 15.10 -5.46 -3.07
C LYS A 87 14.17 -4.50 -2.34
N GLN A 88 14.65 -3.28 -2.12
CA GLN A 88 13.82 -2.15 -1.68
C GLN A 88 12.89 -1.65 -2.81
N SER A 89 12.50 -2.49 -3.77
CA SER A 89 11.64 -2.15 -4.91
C SER A 89 10.15 -2.25 -4.55
N GLY A 90 9.31 -1.34 -5.06
CA GLY A 90 7.88 -1.35 -4.77
C GLY A 90 7.17 -2.65 -5.17
N ILE A 91 6.22 -3.11 -4.36
CA ILE A 91 5.51 -4.38 -4.54
C ILE A 91 4.89 -4.49 -5.93
N GLY A 92 4.13 -3.47 -6.35
CA GLY A 92 3.44 -3.48 -7.64
C GLY A 92 4.38 -3.50 -8.84
N HIS A 93 5.59 -2.96 -8.72
CA HIS A 93 6.59 -3.00 -9.77
C HIS A 93 7.12 -4.42 -9.95
N TYR A 94 7.54 -5.06 -8.86
CA TYR A 94 8.03 -6.44 -8.89
C TYR A 94 7.01 -7.44 -9.46
N LEU A 95 5.74 -7.34 -9.01
CA LEU A 95 4.68 -8.23 -9.50
C LEU A 95 4.48 -8.11 -11.01
N ARG A 96 4.57 -6.89 -11.55
CA ARG A 96 4.41 -6.64 -12.99
C ARG A 96 5.60 -7.16 -13.80
N GLU A 97 6.82 -6.85 -13.40
CA GLU A 97 8.03 -7.28 -14.11
C GLU A 97 8.11 -8.81 -14.22
N ASN A 98 7.63 -9.51 -13.20
CA ASN A 98 7.68 -10.97 -13.13
C ASN A 98 6.34 -11.64 -13.55
N GLN A 99 5.40 -10.86 -14.09
CA GLN A 99 4.07 -11.34 -14.55
C GLN A 99 3.31 -12.15 -13.49
N ILE A 100 3.50 -11.82 -12.21
CA ILE A 100 2.91 -12.53 -11.08
C ILE A 100 1.48 -12.07 -10.92
N LYS A 101 0.54 -12.98 -11.16
CA LYS A 101 -0.90 -12.73 -10.97
C LYS A 101 -1.25 -12.79 -9.48
N ALA A 102 -1.94 -11.77 -9.00
CA ALA A 102 -2.54 -11.73 -7.69
C ALA A 102 -3.94 -11.12 -7.78
N ASN A 103 -4.88 -11.68 -7.02
CA ASN A 103 -6.21 -11.12 -6.87
C ASN A 103 -6.20 -10.02 -5.80
N ARG A 104 -6.78 -8.86 -6.11
CA ARG A 104 -6.90 -7.74 -5.19
C ARG A 104 -8.35 -7.63 -4.72
N VAL A 105 -8.54 -7.54 -3.40
CA VAL A 105 -9.85 -7.28 -2.79
C VAL A 105 -9.73 -6.11 -1.83
N ILE A 106 -10.49 -5.04 -2.08
CA ILE A 106 -10.63 -3.93 -1.13
C ILE A 106 -11.47 -4.39 0.04
N ILE A 107 -10.94 -4.21 1.24
CA ILE A 107 -11.59 -4.59 2.50
C ILE A 107 -12.27 -3.38 3.12
N GLU A 108 -11.64 -2.20 3.01
CA GLU A 108 -12.12 -0.99 3.66
C GLU A 108 -11.55 0.23 2.93
N TYR A 109 -12.31 1.32 2.90
CA TYR A 109 -11.82 2.61 2.43
C TYR A 109 -12.61 3.74 3.07
N GLY A 110 -12.04 4.94 3.11
CA GLY A 110 -12.74 6.11 3.60
C GLY A 110 -11.79 7.22 4.01
N ILE A 111 -12.22 7.98 5.01
CA ILE A 111 -11.45 9.05 5.63
C ILE A 111 -11.31 8.71 7.11
N ILE A 112 -10.08 8.70 7.61
CA ILE A 112 -9.77 8.40 9.01
C ILE A 112 -9.17 9.62 9.69
N ASN A 113 -9.44 9.80 10.99
CA ASN A 113 -8.73 10.79 11.78
C ASN A 113 -7.30 10.31 12.03
N THR A 114 -6.31 11.20 11.87
CA THR A 114 -4.90 10.89 12.10
C THR A 114 -4.65 10.34 13.51
N SER A 115 -5.39 10.80 14.52
CA SER A 115 -5.29 10.29 15.89
C SER A 115 -5.69 8.81 16.02
N SER A 116 -6.44 8.29 15.07
CA SER A 116 -6.90 6.90 15.02
C SER A 116 -5.99 6.01 14.18
N ILE A 117 -4.92 6.54 13.58
CA ILE A 117 -3.96 5.77 12.78
C ILE A 117 -2.97 5.06 13.73
N PRO A 118 -2.89 3.72 13.69
CA PRO A 118 -1.85 3.00 14.40
C PRO A 118 -0.47 3.47 13.95
N TYR A 119 0.46 3.67 14.89
CA TYR A 119 1.79 4.22 14.61
C TYR A 119 1.78 5.63 13.98
N GLN A 120 0.81 6.47 14.32
CA GLN A 120 0.74 7.87 13.84
C GLN A 120 2.07 8.65 13.93
N HIS A 121 2.91 8.37 14.92
CA HIS A 121 4.22 9.02 15.10
C HIS A 121 5.21 8.71 13.96
N LYS A 122 4.96 7.65 13.19
CA LYS A 122 5.71 7.29 11.97
C LYS A 122 5.04 7.80 10.71
N LEU A 123 3.79 8.23 10.79
CA LEU A 123 3.06 8.73 9.64
C LEU A 123 3.69 10.05 9.17
N ARG A 124 4.29 9.98 7.99
CA ARG A 124 4.92 11.12 7.32
C ARG A 124 3.95 11.97 6.48
N ILE A 125 2.66 11.65 6.52
CA ILE A 125 1.58 12.45 5.91
C ILE A 125 0.94 13.31 7.00
N THR A 126 0.71 14.59 6.69
CA THR A 126 0.09 15.55 7.60
C THR A 126 -1.37 15.80 7.23
N GLY A 127 -2.18 16.12 8.24
CA GLY A 127 -3.61 16.39 8.10
C GLY A 127 -4.38 15.87 9.31
N LYS A 128 -5.59 16.39 9.55
CA LYS A 128 -6.50 15.88 10.58
C LYS A 128 -7.32 14.69 10.06
N LEU A 129 -7.69 14.74 8.80
CA LEU A 129 -8.53 13.77 8.10
C LEU A 129 -7.75 13.25 6.90
N ILE A 130 -7.45 11.94 6.91
CA ILE A 130 -6.59 11.28 5.94
C ILE A 130 -7.42 10.28 5.14
N PRO A 131 -7.52 10.45 3.81
CA PRO A 131 -8.10 9.43 2.95
C PRO A 131 -7.26 8.15 3.01
N TYR A 132 -7.89 6.99 3.09
CA TYR A 132 -7.18 5.73 3.17
C TYR A 132 -7.94 4.59 2.48
N LYS A 133 -7.18 3.55 2.11
CA LYS A 133 -7.69 2.30 1.55
C LYS A 133 -6.96 1.11 2.15
N ARG A 134 -7.70 0.07 2.50
CA ARG A 134 -7.19 -1.24 2.91
C ARG A 134 -7.60 -2.31 1.92
N TYR A 135 -6.66 -3.14 1.51
CA TYR A 135 -6.92 -4.23 0.60
C TYR A 135 -5.99 -5.41 0.83
N GLN A 136 -6.40 -6.56 0.33
CA GLN A 136 -5.66 -7.79 0.38
C GLN A 136 -5.18 -8.19 -1.00
N LEU A 137 -3.99 -8.80 -1.07
CA LEU A 137 -3.52 -9.52 -2.26
C LEU A 137 -3.43 -11.01 -1.95
N THR A 138 -4.13 -11.80 -2.77
CA THR A 138 -4.06 -13.27 -2.73
C THR A 138 -3.38 -13.77 -4.00
N PHE A 139 -2.35 -14.60 -3.84
CA PHE A 139 -1.59 -15.14 -4.95
C PHE A 139 -2.24 -16.41 -5.51
N LEU A 140 -1.98 -16.69 -6.79
CA LEU A 140 -2.47 -17.91 -7.43
C LEU A 140 -2.03 -19.15 -6.63
N GLY A 141 -2.97 -20.04 -6.33
CA GLY A 141 -2.73 -21.27 -5.56
C GLY A 141 -2.73 -21.10 -4.03
N SER A 142 -2.93 -19.88 -3.51
CA SER A 142 -3.13 -19.64 -2.08
C SER A 142 -4.62 -19.46 -1.76
N SER A 143 -5.09 -20.07 -0.67
CA SER A 143 -6.43 -19.84 -0.12
C SER A 143 -6.50 -18.64 0.83
N GLN A 144 -5.35 -18.07 1.19
CA GLN A 144 -5.24 -16.96 2.14
C GLN A 144 -4.47 -15.77 1.54
N PRO A 145 -4.73 -14.54 2.03
CA PRO A 145 -4.02 -13.36 1.56
C PRO A 145 -2.55 -13.41 1.96
N GLY A 146 -1.69 -13.19 0.97
CA GLY A 146 -0.25 -13.03 1.18
C GLY A 146 0.09 -11.65 1.74
N PHE A 147 -0.64 -10.61 1.28
CA PHE A 147 -0.47 -9.24 1.77
C PHE A 147 -1.77 -8.66 2.30
N ASN A 148 -1.66 -7.95 3.41
CA ASN A 148 -2.64 -6.99 3.88
C ASN A 148 -2.01 -5.60 3.76
N ILE A 149 -2.58 -4.74 2.92
CA ILE A 149 -2.02 -3.44 2.58
C ILE A 149 -2.96 -2.35 3.08
N THR A 150 -2.41 -1.35 3.76
CA THR A 150 -3.09 -0.09 4.10
C THR A 150 -2.33 1.06 3.45
N GLU A 151 -3.03 1.87 2.66
CA GLU A 151 -2.50 3.06 2.01
C GLU A 151 -3.19 4.28 2.60
N TYR A 152 -2.41 5.22 3.11
CA TYR A 152 -2.83 6.54 3.54
C TYR A 152 -2.43 7.55 2.47
N PHE A 153 -3.35 8.40 2.04
CA PHE A 153 -3.13 9.37 0.96
C PHE A 153 -3.04 10.78 1.51
N HIS A 154 -2.18 11.60 0.91
CA HIS A 154 -2.06 12.99 1.30
C HIS A 154 -3.37 13.74 0.97
N PRO A 155 -4.02 14.46 1.92
CA PRO A 155 -5.32 15.09 1.67
C PRO A 155 -5.31 16.11 0.53
N ASN A 156 -4.17 16.76 0.29
CA ASN A 156 -4.01 17.72 -0.81
C ASN A 156 -4.06 17.10 -2.20
N LEU A 157 -4.05 15.77 -2.36
CA LEU A 157 -4.18 15.12 -3.68
C LEU A 157 -5.55 15.35 -4.33
N PHE A 158 -6.54 15.79 -3.55
CA PHE A 158 -7.93 15.87 -4.00
C PHE A 158 -8.53 17.27 -3.86
N LYS A 159 -7.67 18.30 -3.76
CA LYS A 159 -8.06 19.70 -3.65
C LYS A 159 -8.03 20.38 -5.01
#